data_AF-A2Y0W7-F1
#
_entry.id   AF-A2Y0W7-F1
#
_cell.length_a   1.000
_cell.length_b   1.000
_cell.length_c   1.000
_cell.angle_alpha   90.00
_cell.angle_beta   90.00
_cell.angle_gamma   90.00
#
_symmetry.space_group_name_H-M   'P 1'
#
loop_
_entity.id
_entity.type
_entity.pdbx_description
1 polymer ?
#
loop_
_entity_poly.entity_id
_entity_poly.type
_entity_poly.pdbx_seq_one_letter_code
_entity_poly.pdbx_strand_id
1 'polypeptide(L)'
;MDALEIYSSETGVWSHKDIGWGHQIGVLDDWRIVFFNGMLHLITMGYVVAVVDVEGNSWRTIPMPQTLDDPDCNVDDGFVDLSQGRLYFVNTDRYDLYNSLSVWVLQDYSSDQWTLKHTVSHLHLFGRRRKDFGHDY
;
A
#
# COMPACT_ATOMS: atom_id res chain seq x y z
N MET A 1 -3.58 12.28 18.72
CA MET A 1 -2.37 12.86 18.10
C MET A 1 -1.57 11.66 17.71
N ASP A 2 -1.52 11.39 16.42
CA ASP A 2 -0.75 10.27 15.90
C ASP A 2 0.62 10.86 15.54
N ALA A 3 1.68 10.22 16.04
CA ALA A 3 3.05 10.69 15.88
C ALA A 3 3.90 9.55 15.34
N LEU A 4 4.92 9.92 14.58
CA LEU A 4 5.93 8.98 14.09
C LEU A 4 7.13 9.02 15.03
N GLU A 5 7.46 7.88 15.61
CA GLU A 5 8.66 7.70 16.42
C GLU A 5 9.76 7.07 15.59
N ILE A 6 10.90 7.77 15.48
CA ILE A 6 12.03 7.35 14.65
C ILE A 6 13.22 7.09 15.56
N TYR A 7 13.76 5.86 15.51
CA TYR A 7 14.99 5.51 16.19
C TYR A 7 16.20 5.70 15.28
N SER A 8 17.20 6.46 15.74
CA SER A 8 18.50 6.55 15.07
C SER A 8 19.49 5.59 15.72
N SER A 9 20.01 4.64 14.94
CA SER A 9 21.10 3.75 15.40
C SER A 9 22.44 4.48 15.53
N GLU A 10 22.63 5.61 14.85
CA GLU A 10 23.86 6.40 14.91
C GLU A 10 23.96 7.17 16.24
N THR A 11 22.87 7.82 16.64
CA THR A 11 22.84 8.63 17.87
C THR A 11 22.32 7.83 19.08
N GLY A 12 21.62 6.72 18.85
CA GLY A 12 20.97 5.92 19.88
C GLY A 12 19.72 6.57 20.48
N VAL A 13 19.14 7.57 19.81
CA VAL A 13 18.04 8.40 20.34
C VAL A 13 16.77 8.22 19.52
N TRP A 14 15.62 8.25 20.20
CA TRP A 14 14.30 8.33 19.59
C TRP A 14 13.93 9.78 19.30
N SER A 15 13.43 10.04 18.10
CA SER A 15 12.95 11.34 17.65
C SER A 15 11.45 11.30 17.41
N HIS A 16 10.72 12.17 18.11
CA HIS A 16 9.29 12.36 17.92
C HIS A 16 9.05 13.29 16.74
N LYS A 17 8.20 12.88 15.80
CA LYS A 17 7.79 13.68 14.64
C LYS A 17 6.27 13.75 14.56
N ASP A 18 5.76 14.97 14.54
CA ASP A 18 4.37 15.21 14.17
C ASP A 18 4.15 14.73 12.73
N ILE A 19 2.99 14.12 12.47
CA ILE A 19 2.66 13.63 11.14
C ILE A 19 2.64 14.79 10.12
N GLY A 20 3.53 14.70 9.13
CA GLY A 20 3.66 15.68 8.05
C GLY A 20 2.68 15.49 6.90
N TRP A 21 1.72 14.56 7.02
CA TRP A 21 0.81 14.17 5.95
C TRP A 21 -0.26 15.21 5.58
N GLY A 22 -0.41 16.26 6.39
CA GLY A 22 -1.46 17.27 6.21
C GLY A 22 -2.87 16.81 6.60
N HIS A 23 -3.07 15.52 6.86
CA HIS A 23 -4.28 14.93 7.41
C HIS A 23 -3.95 13.67 8.22
N GLN A 24 -4.88 13.24 9.06
CA GLN A 24 -4.73 12.00 9.80
C GLN A 24 -4.76 10.82 8.82
N ILE A 25 -3.83 9.88 9.00
CA ILE A 25 -3.69 8.69 8.18
C ILE A 25 -3.67 7.48 9.13
N GLY A 26 -4.68 6.61 9.00
CA GLY A 26 -4.71 5.34 9.71
C GLY A 26 -3.83 4.29 9.02
N VAL A 27 -3.02 3.59 9.81
CA VAL A 27 -2.16 2.48 9.40
C VAL A 27 -2.58 1.25 10.18
N LEU A 28 -2.60 0.07 9.55
CA LEU A 28 -2.81 -1.20 10.24
C LEU A 28 -1.47 -1.92 10.45
N ASP A 29 -1.33 -2.59 11.60
CA ASP A 29 -0.11 -3.31 11.99
C ASP A 29 0.27 -4.45 11.03
N ASP A 30 -0.71 -5.03 10.33
CA ASP A 30 -0.50 -6.16 9.41
C ASP A 30 -0.11 -5.72 7.99
N TRP A 31 -0.12 -4.42 7.69
CA TRP A 31 0.20 -3.93 6.35
C TRP A 31 1.70 -3.88 6.10
N ARG A 32 2.10 -4.38 4.92
CA ARG A 32 3.51 -4.37 4.51
C ARG A 32 4.03 -2.95 4.38
N ILE A 33 5.17 -2.73 5.01
CA ILE A 33 5.97 -1.51 4.91
C ILE A 33 7.21 -1.83 4.06
N VAL A 34 7.54 -0.93 3.15
CA VAL A 34 8.59 -1.11 2.15
C VAL A 34 9.57 0.06 2.21
N PHE A 35 10.87 -0.21 2.07
CA PHE A 35 11.87 0.85 1.94
C PHE A 35 12.38 0.96 0.51
N PHE A 36 12.18 2.11 -0.13
CA PHE A 36 12.53 2.33 -1.53
C PHE A 36 12.94 3.79 -1.79
N ASN A 37 13.98 4.02 -2.60
CA ASN A 37 14.47 5.35 -2.94
C ASN A 37 14.71 6.27 -1.73
N GLY A 38 15.23 5.72 -0.63
CA GLY A 38 15.52 6.48 0.60
C GLY A 38 14.29 6.79 1.46
N MET A 39 13.12 6.26 1.11
CA MET A 39 11.86 6.54 1.80
C MET A 39 11.10 5.27 2.18
N LEU A 40 10.31 5.37 3.23
CA LEU A 40 9.42 4.35 3.75
C LEU A 40 8.04 4.49 3.10
N HIS A 41 7.54 3.42 2.50
CA HIS A 41 6.24 3.33 1.83
C HIS A 41 5.31 2.41 2.61
N LEU A 42 4.10 2.87 2.90
CA LEU A 42 3.09 2.07 3.57
C LEU A 42 1.70 2.42 3.03
N ILE A 43 0.84 1.41 2.97
CA ILE A 43 -0.57 1.59 2.64
C ILE A 43 -1.31 2.18 3.83
N THR A 44 -2.39 2.90 3.53
CA THR A 44 -3.17 3.62 4.52
C THR A 44 -4.66 3.44 4.30
N MET A 45 -5.44 3.66 5.35
CA MET A 45 -6.92 3.72 5.30
C MET A 45 -7.43 4.90 4.46
N GLY A 46 -6.57 5.86 4.12
CA GLY A 46 -6.91 7.01 3.29
C GLY A 46 -6.82 6.74 1.79
N TYR A 47 -6.74 5.47 1.35
CA TYR A 47 -6.60 5.10 -0.07
C TYR A 47 -5.39 5.74 -0.76
N VAL A 48 -4.29 5.88 -0.01
CA VAL A 48 -3.00 6.39 -0.50
C VAL A 48 -1.85 5.54 0.02
N VAL A 49 -0.72 5.55 -0.69
CA VAL A 49 0.57 5.15 -0.13
C VAL A 49 1.18 6.36 0.56
N ALA A 50 1.39 6.28 1.87
CA ALA A 50 2.16 7.26 2.61
C ALA A 50 3.67 6.99 2.42
N VAL A 51 4.44 8.06 2.17
CA VAL A 51 5.87 8.02 1.87
C VAL A 51 6.72 8.99 2.71
N VAL A 52 7.38 8.50 3.77
CA VAL A 52 8.17 9.35 4.68
C VAL A 52 9.66 9.03 4.56
N ASP A 53 10.53 10.03 4.60
CA ASP A 53 11.98 9.77 4.69
C ASP A 53 12.39 9.21 6.06
N VAL A 54 13.58 8.62 6.15
CA VAL A 54 14.07 7.96 7.37
C VAL A 54 14.27 8.89 8.55
N GLU A 55 14.29 10.20 8.33
CA GLU A 55 14.47 11.23 9.36
C GLU A 55 13.15 11.93 9.72
N GLY A 56 12.05 11.61 9.02
CA GLY A 56 10.76 12.26 9.16
C GLY A 56 10.76 13.73 8.71
N ASN A 57 11.60 14.09 7.74
CA ASN A 57 11.75 15.48 7.27
C ASN A 57 10.92 15.77 6.01
N SER A 58 10.67 14.75 5.18
CA SER A 58 9.94 14.83 3.91
C SER A 58 8.80 13.83 3.90
N TRP A 59 7.64 14.30 3.47
CA TRP A 59 6.38 13.56 3.49
C TRP A 59 5.67 13.81 2.14
N ARG A 60 5.33 12.75 1.39
CA ARG A 60 4.46 12.82 0.19
C ARG A 60 3.50 11.62 0.02
N THR A 61 2.28 11.84 -0.45
CA THR A 61 1.31 10.75 -0.68
C THR A 61 1.31 10.35 -2.14
N ILE A 62 1.17 9.06 -2.41
CA ILE A 62 0.92 8.54 -3.77
C ILE A 62 -0.55 8.09 -3.81
N PRO A 63 -1.38 8.63 -4.71
CA PRO A 63 -2.76 8.18 -4.84
C PRO A 63 -2.81 6.71 -5.23
N MET A 64 -3.78 5.95 -4.72
CA MET A 64 -4.04 4.60 -5.21
C MET A 64 -4.56 4.62 -6.66
N PRO A 65 -4.44 3.50 -7.41
CA PRO A 65 -4.99 3.42 -8.76
C PRO A 65 -6.48 3.77 -8.82
N GLN A 66 -6.88 4.62 -9.78
CA GLN A 66 -8.25 5.18 -9.90
C GLN A 66 -9.36 4.16 -10.11
N THR A 67 -9.06 2.92 -10.50
CA THR A 67 -10.09 1.86 -10.63
C THR A 67 -10.73 1.45 -9.30
N LEU A 68 -10.27 2.05 -8.20
CA LEU A 68 -10.84 2.00 -6.86
C LEU A 68 -11.88 3.12 -6.63
N ASP A 69 -12.65 3.47 -7.67
CA ASP A 69 -13.73 4.49 -7.62
C ASP A 69 -14.90 4.12 -6.69
N ASP A 70 -14.85 2.93 -6.07
CA ASP A 70 -15.83 2.52 -5.07
C ASP A 70 -15.38 2.97 -3.67
N PRO A 71 -16.10 3.87 -2.98
CA PRO A 71 -15.76 4.29 -1.62
C PRO A 71 -15.72 3.13 -0.60
N ASP A 72 -16.27 1.96 -0.95
CA ASP A 72 -16.23 0.73 -0.14
C ASP A 72 -15.09 -0.23 -0.52
N CYS A 73 -14.19 0.12 -1.46
CA CYS A 73 -13.13 -0.76 -1.94
C CYS A 73 -12.07 -1.09 -0.86
N ASN A 74 -12.37 -2.02 0.04
CA ASN A 74 -11.50 -2.35 1.17
C ASN A 74 -10.01 -2.52 0.81
N VAL A 75 -9.21 -1.51 1.20
CA VAL A 75 -7.75 -1.50 1.13
C VAL A 75 -7.13 -2.65 1.92
N ASP A 76 -7.91 -3.28 2.80
CA ASP A 76 -7.53 -4.44 3.62
C ASP A 76 -6.99 -5.65 2.84
N ASP A 77 -7.23 -5.74 1.53
CA ASP A 77 -6.64 -6.78 0.67
C ASP A 77 -5.49 -6.29 -0.23
N GLY A 78 -5.02 -5.07 0.01
CA GLY A 78 -3.93 -4.45 -0.71
C GLY A 78 -2.60 -4.61 0.01
N PHE A 79 -1.52 -4.81 -0.74
CA PHE A 79 -0.16 -4.63 -0.22
C PHE A 79 0.74 -3.93 -1.23
N VAL A 80 1.76 -3.24 -0.73
CA VAL A 80 2.87 -2.71 -1.53
C VAL A 80 4.09 -3.61 -1.37
N ASP A 81 4.85 -3.77 -2.45
CA ASP A 81 6.10 -4.52 -2.44
C ASP A 81 7.06 -4.05 -3.56
N LEU A 82 8.29 -4.53 -3.52
CA LEU A 82 9.30 -4.28 -4.53
C LEU A 82 9.55 -5.50 -5.41
N SER A 83 9.62 -5.24 -6.71
CA SER A 83 10.10 -6.23 -7.67
C SER A 83 10.84 -5.52 -8.78
N GLN A 84 11.95 -6.10 -9.26
CA GLN A 84 12.72 -5.56 -10.39
C GLN A 84 13.10 -4.08 -10.25
N GLY A 85 13.36 -3.62 -9.02
CA GLY A 85 13.71 -2.23 -8.72
C GLY A 85 12.57 -1.23 -8.87
N ARG A 86 11.30 -1.69 -8.83
CA ARG A 86 10.11 -0.84 -8.94
C ARG A 86 9.13 -1.15 -7.82
N LEU A 87 8.33 -0.16 -7.47
CA LEU A 87 7.24 -0.29 -6.51
C LEU A 87 6.01 -0.88 -7.18
N TYR A 88 5.46 -1.92 -6.58
CA TYR A 88 4.24 -2.58 -7.00
C TYR A 88 3.18 -2.42 -5.93
N PHE A 89 1.94 -2.29 -6.39
CA PHE A 89 0.75 -2.38 -5.57
C PHE A 89 -0.08 -3.54 -6.08
N VAL A 90 -0.48 -4.42 -5.18
CA VAL A 90 -1.29 -5.58 -5.49
C VAL A 90 -2.54 -5.51 -4.64
N ASN A 91 -3.69 -5.65 -5.28
CA ASN A 91 -4.97 -5.65 -4.58
C ASN A 91 -5.92 -6.70 -5.16
N THR A 92 -6.81 -7.19 -4.31
CA THR A 92 -7.94 -8.01 -4.75
C THR A 92 -9.21 -7.18 -4.66
N ASP A 93 -9.95 -7.08 -5.77
CA ASP A 93 -11.27 -6.46 -5.73
C ASP A 93 -12.28 -7.45 -5.13
N ARG A 94 -12.81 -7.15 -3.94
CA ARG A 94 -13.83 -7.98 -3.26
C ARG A 94 -15.21 -7.90 -3.91
N TYR A 95 -15.48 -6.82 -4.65
CA TYR A 95 -16.78 -6.52 -5.23
C TYR A 95 -16.87 -6.94 -6.70
N ASP A 96 -15.73 -7.16 -7.35
CA ASP A 96 -15.68 -7.91 -8.60
C ASP A 96 -16.25 -9.33 -8.39
N LEU A 97 -17.20 -9.70 -9.25
CA LEU A 97 -17.81 -11.05 -9.31
C LEU A 97 -16.76 -12.16 -9.37
N TYR A 98 -15.59 -11.88 -9.95
CA TYR A 98 -14.50 -12.84 -10.12
C TYR A 98 -13.41 -12.77 -9.05
N ASN A 99 -13.53 -11.84 -8.08
CA ASN A 99 -12.52 -11.53 -7.08
C ASN A 99 -11.13 -11.37 -7.71
N SER A 100 -11.00 -10.53 -8.73
CA SER A 100 -9.77 -10.44 -9.49
C SER A 100 -8.65 -9.78 -8.69
N LEU A 101 -7.46 -10.37 -8.83
CA LEU A 101 -6.19 -9.81 -8.37
C LEU A 101 -5.67 -8.87 -9.46
N SER A 102 -5.42 -7.62 -9.10
CA SER A 102 -4.78 -6.64 -9.97
C SER A 102 -3.38 -6.31 -9.48
N VAL A 103 -2.44 -6.23 -10.42
CA VAL A 103 -1.04 -5.91 -10.17
C VAL A 103 -0.70 -4.61 -10.89
N TRP A 104 -0.37 -3.60 -10.10
CA TRP A 104 -0.03 -2.26 -10.53
C TRP A 104 1.45 -2.01 -10.29
N VAL A 105 2.07 -1.21 -11.16
CA VAL A 105 3.46 -0.80 -11.01
C VAL A 105 3.59 0.70 -11.17
N LEU A 106 4.42 1.30 -10.33
CA LEU A 106 4.85 2.68 -10.47
C LEU A 106 6.06 2.72 -11.42
N GLN A 107 5.82 2.83 -12.73
CA GLN A 107 6.88 2.74 -13.75
C GLN A 107 7.86 3.91 -13.66
N ASP A 108 7.32 5.11 -13.51
CA ASP A 108 8.06 6.32 -13.21
C ASP A 108 7.72 6.74 -11.78
N TYR A 109 8.66 6.53 -10.87
CA TYR A 109 8.52 6.84 -9.45
C TYR A 109 8.20 8.31 -9.18
N SER A 110 8.60 9.22 -10.07
CA SER A 110 8.39 10.67 -9.92
C SER A 110 7.00 11.12 -10.38
N SER A 111 6.31 10.29 -11.16
CA SER A 111 5.00 10.63 -11.74
C SER A 111 3.83 10.43 -10.77
N ASP A 112 4.02 9.60 -9.75
CA ASP A 112 2.95 9.13 -8.85
C ASP A 112 1.77 8.46 -9.58
N GLN A 113 1.98 7.99 -10.82
CA GLN A 113 0.97 7.35 -11.64
C GLN A 113 1.19 5.83 -11.74
N TRP A 114 0.22 5.08 -11.22
CA TRP A 114 0.20 3.63 -11.35
C TRP A 114 -0.15 3.19 -12.77
N THR A 115 0.54 2.17 -13.26
CA THR A 115 0.17 1.46 -14.49
C THR A 115 -0.27 0.03 -14.17
N LEU A 116 -1.45 -0.37 -14.66
CA LEU A 116 -1.90 -1.76 -14.57
C LEU A 116 -1.00 -2.66 -15.42
N LYS A 117 -0.44 -3.72 -14.83
CA LYS A 117 0.34 -4.73 -15.54
C LYS A 117 -0.47 -5.98 -15.84
N HIS A 118 -1.19 -6.47 -14.85
CA HIS A 118 -1.94 -7.70 -14.94
C HIS A 118 -3.21 -7.62 -14.12
N THR A 119 -4.27 -8.24 -14.63
CA THR A 119 -5.48 -8.58 -13.86
C THR A 119 -5.78 -10.04 -14.12
N VAL A 120 -6.01 -10.79 -13.05
CA VAL A 120 -6.30 -12.22 -13.12
C VAL A 120 -7.36 -12.59 -12.09
N SER A 121 -8.35 -13.37 -12.50
CA SER A 121 -9.40 -13.79 -11.58
C SER A 121 -8.88 -14.81 -10.58
N HIS A 122 -9.47 -14.84 -9.38
CA HIS A 122 -9.16 -15.86 -8.38
C HIS A 122 -9.41 -17.27 -8.92
N LEU A 123 -10.46 -17.43 -9.74
CA LEU A 123 -10.78 -18.68 -10.43
C LEU A 123 -9.65 -19.11 -11.38
N HIS A 124 -9.05 -18.18 -12.11
CA HIS A 124 -7.96 -18.50 -13.03
C HIS A 124 -6.66 -18.84 -12.30
N LEU A 125 -6.34 -18.15 -11.19
CA LEU A 125 -5.14 -18.42 -10.40
C LEU A 125 -5.22 -19.73 -9.61
N PHE A 126 -6.35 -19.98 -8.95
CA PHE A 126 -6.47 -21.02 -7.93
C PHE A 126 -7.46 -22.12 -8.31
N GLY A 127 -8.12 -22.03 -9.47
CA GLY A 127 -9.15 -22.98 -9.89
C GLY A 127 -10.44 -22.90 -9.07
N ARG A 128 -10.56 -21.94 -8.14
CA ARG A 128 -11.71 -21.76 -7.23
C ARG A 128 -11.96 -20.28 -6.94
N ARG A 129 -13.20 -19.93 -6.60
CA ARG A 129 -13.53 -18.54 -6.24
C ARG A 129 -13.11 -18.29 -4.80
N ARG A 130 -12.74 -17.05 -4.49
CA ARG A 130 -12.36 -16.65 -3.13
C ARG A 130 -13.43 -16.99 -2.08
N LYS A 131 -14.71 -16.85 -2.43
CA LYS A 131 -15.87 -17.20 -1.58
C LYS A 131 -15.87 -18.67 -1.13
N ASP A 132 -15.20 -19.55 -1.86
CA ASP A 132 -15.18 -20.99 -1.58
C ASP A 132 -14.12 -21.34 -0.50
N PHE A 133 -13.23 -20.43 -0.09
CA PHE A 133 -12.21 -20.65 0.95
C PHE A 133 -12.76 -20.60 2.39
N GLY A 134 -14.05 -20.27 2.58
CA GLY A 134 -14.68 -20.11 3.91
C GLY A 134 -15.43 -21.32 4.45
N HIS A 135 -15.41 -22.47 3.76
CA HIS A 135 -16.21 -23.65 4.13
C HIS A 135 -15.43 -24.80 4.77
N ASP A 136 -14.12 -24.65 4.97
CA ASP A 136 -13.28 -25.70 5.57
C ASP A 136 -12.97 -25.35 7.04
N TYR A 137 -13.96 -25.48 7.93
CA TYR A 137 -13.78 -25.57 9.38
C TYR A 137 -14.80 -26.53 10.01
#